data_AF-A0A4C1YC29-F1
#
_entry.id   AF-A0A4C1YC29-F1
#
_cell.length_a   1.000
_cell.length_b   1.000
_cell.length_c   1.000
_cell.angle_alpha   90.00
_cell.angle_beta   90.00
_cell.angle_gamma   90.00
#
_symmetry.space_group_name_H-M   'P 1'
#
loop_
_entity.id
_entity.type
_entity.pdbx_description
1 polymer ?
#
loop_
_entity_poly.entity_id
_entity_poly.type
_entity_poly.pdbx_seq_one_letter_code
_entity_poly.pdbx_strand_id
1 'polypeptide(L)'
;MHHAPTIDPQKQKPEMITFYNSTKGGVDTLDQKCAIYSTSRRTQRWPMVVFYRMLDVSAANAYIISSMNQSQKKVFRLNFMKRLAEDLIEPHLRRRVNQFGLQRELQNAIRRVLKIDEQPSTSSAGSSDKLESRKLAQRVTQRRNVKHSICVFNAKIQFALSVLKKCV
;
A
#
# COMPACT_ATOMS: atom_id res chain seq x y z
N MET A 1 39.34 -14.28 -24.99
CA MET A 1 39.77 -13.04 -25.68
C MET A 1 39.95 -13.38 -27.17
N HIS A 2 39.48 -12.53 -28.10
CA HIS A 2 39.60 -12.77 -29.54
C HIS A 2 41.02 -12.41 -30.00
N HIS A 3 41.93 -13.39 -30.01
CA HIS A 3 43.33 -13.20 -30.40
C HIS A 3 43.61 -13.50 -31.88
N ALA A 4 42.67 -14.15 -32.57
CA ALA A 4 42.78 -14.51 -33.99
C ALA A 4 41.76 -13.73 -34.84
N PRO A 5 42.10 -13.35 -36.08
CA PRO A 5 41.18 -12.73 -37.02
C PRO A 5 40.22 -13.77 -37.62
N THR A 6 39.31 -14.30 -36.80
CA THR A 6 38.29 -15.25 -37.24
C THR A 6 37.09 -14.50 -37.82
N ILE A 7 36.53 -15.01 -38.92
CA ILE A 7 35.30 -14.48 -39.54
C ILE A 7 34.14 -15.43 -39.22
N ASP A 8 33.01 -14.88 -38.77
CA ASP A 8 31.77 -15.63 -38.57
C ASP A 8 31.21 -16.08 -39.93
N PRO A 9 31.10 -17.39 -40.20
CA PRO A 9 30.67 -17.92 -41.50
C PRO A 9 29.21 -17.58 -41.83
N GLN A 10 28.34 -17.34 -40.83
CA GLN A 10 26.94 -17.00 -41.08
C GLN A 10 26.73 -15.54 -41.44
N LYS A 11 27.45 -14.64 -40.75
CA LYS A 11 27.25 -13.18 -40.88
C LYS A 11 28.30 -12.50 -41.75
N GLN A 12 29.35 -13.23 -42.16
CA GLN A 12 30.47 -12.70 -42.93
C GLN A 12 31.08 -11.44 -42.28
N LYS A 13 31.13 -11.43 -40.95
CA LYS A 13 31.67 -10.35 -40.11
C LYS A 13 32.75 -10.91 -39.19
N PRO A 14 33.76 -10.11 -38.82
CA PRO A 14 34.71 -10.51 -37.79
C PRO A 14 34.00 -11.01 -36.53
N GLU A 15 34.46 -12.12 -35.98
CA GLU A 15 33.89 -12.75 -34.78
C GLU A 15 33.80 -11.76 -33.61
N MET A 16 34.79 -10.88 -33.49
CA MET A 16 34.80 -9.82 -32.48
C MET A 16 33.56 -8.91 -32.58
N ILE A 17 33.12 -8.58 -33.79
CA ILE A 17 31.94 -7.72 -34.02
C ILE A 17 30.66 -8.48 -33.67
N THR A 18 30.56 -9.76 -34.01
CA THR A 18 29.38 -10.57 -33.69
C THR A 18 29.27 -10.85 -32.19
N PHE A 19 30.39 -11.10 -31.51
CA PHE A 19 30.47 -11.23 -30.05
C PHE A 19 30.15 -9.92 -29.32
N TYR A 20 30.66 -8.78 -29.79
CA TYR A 20 30.30 -7.48 -29.21
C TYR A 20 28.78 -7.23 -29.34
N ASN A 21 28.21 -7.46 -30.52
CA ASN A 21 26.78 -7.24 -30.73
C ASN A 21 25.88 -8.20 -29.93
N SER A 22 26.35 -9.40 -29.60
CA SER A 22 25.58 -10.33 -28.76
C SER A 22 25.61 -9.97 -27.28
N THR A 23 26.68 -9.32 -26.81
CA THR A 23 26.88 -9.01 -25.38
C THR A 23 26.51 -7.59 -24.99
N LYS A 24 26.60 -6.62 -25.91
CA LYS A 24 26.35 -5.18 -25.63
C LYS A 24 24.95 -4.87 -25.08
N GLY A 25 23.96 -5.72 -25.35
CA GLY A 25 22.56 -5.47 -25.00
C GLY A 25 22.20 -5.67 -23.53
N GLY A 26 23.14 -6.09 -22.66
CA GLY A 26 22.85 -6.41 -21.27
C GLY A 26 22.26 -5.22 -20.48
N VAL A 27 22.89 -4.05 -20.57
CA VAL A 27 22.46 -2.84 -19.86
C VAL A 27 21.14 -2.31 -20.44
N ASP A 28 21.03 -2.23 -21.76
CA ASP A 28 19.80 -1.75 -22.43
C ASP A 28 18.60 -2.65 -22.12
N THR A 29 18.83 -3.96 -22.03
CA THR A 29 17.77 -4.92 -21.67
C THR A 29 17.29 -4.69 -20.24
N LEU A 30 18.20 -4.41 -19.29
CA LEU A 30 17.82 -4.06 -17.92
C LEU A 30 17.08 -2.72 -17.89
N ASP A 31 17.55 -1.72 -18.64
CA ASP A 31 16.90 -0.41 -18.68
C ASP A 31 15.48 -0.49 -19.26
N GLN A 32 15.30 -1.21 -20.37
CA GLN A 32 13.99 -1.50 -20.94
C GLN A 32 13.08 -2.20 -19.93
N LYS A 33 13.63 -3.18 -19.20
CA LYS A 33 12.91 -3.87 -18.13
C LYS A 33 12.43 -2.89 -17.06
N CYS A 34 13.28 -1.98 -16.59
CA CYS A 34 12.92 -0.98 -15.59
C CYS A 34 11.90 0.04 -16.14
N ALA A 35 12.04 0.45 -17.40
CA ALA A 35 11.14 1.42 -18.03
C ALA A 35 9.69 0.89 -18.15
N ILE A 36 9.50 -0.40 -18.48
CA ILE A 36 8.17 -1.01 -18.61
C ILE A 36 7.38 -0.99 -17.29
N TYR A 37 8.04 -1.21 -16.15
CA TYR A 37 7.41 -1.22 -14.83
C TYR A 37 8.15 -0.29 -13.87
N SER A 38 8.12 1.01 -14.17
CA SER A 38 8.79 2.01 -13.34
C SER A 38 7.93 2.51 -12.18
N THR A 39 8.58 2.73 -11.04
CA THR A 39 8.03 3.38 -9.84
C THR A 39 8.25 4.89 -9.81
N SER A 40 8.87 5.44 -10.87
CA SER A 40 9.19 6.86 -10.98
C SER A 40 7.95 7.75 -10.85
N ARG A 41 8.11 8.86 -10.13
CA ARG A 41 7.10 9.90 -9.95
C ARG A 41 7.70 11.26 -10.30
N ARG A 42 6.87 12.17 -10.82
CA ARG A 42 7.26 13.57 -11.01
C ARG A 42 7.60 14.17 -9.64
N THR A 43 8.84 14.61 -9.48
CA THR A 43 9.37 15.19 -8.24
C THR A 43 10.36 16.30 -8.57
N GLN A 44 10.45 17.31 -7.70
CA GLN A 44 11.47 18.36 -7.79
C GLN A 44 12.72 18.04 -6.95
N ARG A 45 12.73 16.90 -6.24
CA ARG A 45 13.82 16.49 -5.37
C ARG A 45 14.63 15.40 -6.08
N TRP A 46 15.82 15.73 -6.60
CA TRP A 46 16.71 14.77 -7.27
C TRP A 46 16.95 13.49 -6.43
N PRO A 47 17.22 13.53 -5.10
CA PRO A 47 17.45 12.30 -4.35
C PRO A 47 16.33 11.25 -4.48
N MET A 48 15.07 11.70 -4.63
CA MET A 48 13.93 10.81 -4.86
C MET A 48 14.00 10.10 -6.23
N VAL A 49 14.52 10.76 -7.26
CA VAL A 49 14.72 10.16 -8.60
C VAL A 49 15.69 8.99 -8.50
N VAL A 50 16.80 9.17 -7.77
CA VAL A 50 17.78 8.09 -7.53
C VAL A 50 17.12 6.95 -6.75
N PHE A 51 16.33 7.28 -5.72
CA PHE A 51 15.61 6.29 -4.94
C PHE A 51 14.62 5.45 -5.79
N TYR A 52 13.80 6.09 -6.64
CA TYR A 52 12.92 5.36 -7.54
C TYR A 52 13.69 4.46 -8.49
N ARG A 53 14.84 4.92 -9.00
CA ARG A 53 15.67 4.09 -9.87
C ARG A 53 16.26 2.88 -9.14
N MET A 54 16.67 3.05 -7.88
CA MET A 54 17.12 1.93 -7.04
C MET A 54 16.00 0.90 -6.86
N LEU A 55 14.77 1.33 -6.58
CA LEU A 55 13.62 0.42 -6.46
C LEU A 55 13.37 -0.38 -7.74
N ASP A 56 13.39 0.28 -8.90
CA ASP A 56 13.14 -0.38 -10.19
C ASP A 56 14.21 -1.44 -10.51
N VAL A 57 15.48 -1.14 -10.25
CA VAL A 57 16.60 -2.07 -10.46
C VAL A 57 16.55 -3.22 -9.44
N SER A 58 16.31 -2.93 -8.17
CA SER A 58 16.17 -3.94 -7.12
C SER A 58 15.03 -4.92 -7.42
N ALA A 59 13.87 -4.43 -7.86
CA ALA A 59 12.75 -5.29 -8.24
C ALA A 59 13.08 -6.18 -9.45
N ALA A 60 13.79 -5.65 -10.46
CA ALA A 60 14.24 -6.44 -11.61
C ALA A 60 15.21 -7.55 -11.19
N ASN A 61 16.17 -7.24 -10.31
CA ASN A 61 17.14 -8.21 -9.80
C ASN A 61 16.48 -9.28 -8.92
N ALA A 62 15.57 -8.88 -8.03
CA ALA A 62 14.81 -9.81 -7.21
C ALA A 62 13.99 -10.79 -8.06
N TYR A 63 13.40 -10.32 -9.16
CA TYR A 63 12.71 -11.20 -10.11
C TYR A 63 13.65 -12.20 -10.78
N ILE A 64 14.86 -11.78 -11.20
CA ILE A 64 15.85 -12.67 -11.80
C ILE A 64 16.22 -13.79 -10.81
N ILE A 65 16.55 -13.43 -9.57
CA ILE A 65 16.88 -14.39 -8.51
C ILE A 65 15.71 -15.35 -8.24
N SER A 66 14.50 -14.81 -8.09
CA SER A 66 13.30 -15.61 -7.87
C SER A 66 13.02 -16.56 -9.04
N SER A 67 13.29 -16.14 -10.27
CA SER A 67 13.12 -16.95 -11.47
C SER A 67 14.18 -18.03 -11.60
N MET A 68 15.40 -17.81 -11.09
CA MET A 68 16.46 -18.82 -11.08
C MET A 68 16.17 -19.91 -10.04
N ASN A 69 15.58 -19.54 -8.90
CA ASN A 69 15.30 -20.47 -7.81
C ASN A 69 14.02 -21.29 -8.00
N GLN A 70 13.11 -20.87 -8.88
CA GLN A 70 11.85 -21.60 -9.14
C GLN A 70 11.99 -22.55 -10.34
N SER A 71 12.21 -23.83 -10.06
CA SER A 71 12.46 -24.87 -11.08
C SER A 71 11.25 -25.25 -11.95
N GLN A 72 10.04 -24.81 -11.59
CA GLN A 72 8.79 -25.44 -12.09
C GLN A 72 7.83 -24.50 -12.83
N LYS A 73 7.75 -23.21 -12.52
CA LYS A 73 6.82 -22.28 -13.21
C LYS A 73 7.40 -20.87 -13.35
N LYS A 74 7.52 -20.39 -14.59
CA LYS A 74 7.82 -18.98 -14.87
C LYS A 74 6.60 -18.13 -14.47
N VAL A 75 6.73 -17.36 -13.40
CA VAL A 75 5.74 -16.35 -13.03
C VAL A 75 5.92 -15.13 -13.91
N PHE A 76 4.82 -14.58 -14.44
CA PHE A 76 4.85 -13.30 -15.13
C PHE A 76 5.41 -12.21 -14.21
N ARG A 77 6.35 -11.41 -14.71
CA ARG A 77 7.03 -10.37 -13.93
C ARG A 77 6.07 -9.42 -13.19
N LEU A 78 4.97 -9.04 -13.83
CA LEU A 78 3.94 -8.19 -13.21
C LEU A 78 3.33 -8.85 -11.97
N ASN A 79 3.04 -10.15 -12.03
CA ASN A 79 2.46 -10.89 -10.90
C ASN A 79 3.47 -11.04 -9.76
N PHE A 80 4.75 -11.21 -10.08
CA PHE A 80 5.82 -11.18 -9.07
C PHE A 80 5.87 -9.83 -8.35
N MET A 81 5.84 -8.71 -9.10
CA MET A 81 5.85 -7.37 -8.50
C MET A 81 4.60 -7.08 -7.67
N LYS A 82 3.42 -7.56 -8.09
CA LYS A 82 2.18 -7.45 -7.29
C LYS A 82 2.31 -8.17 -5.96
N ARG A 83 2.76 -9.43 -5.97
CA ARG A 83 3.00 -10.20 -4.74
C ARG A 83 4.02 -9.53 -3.84
N LEU A 84 5.14 -9.07 -4.40
CA LEU A 84 6.14 -8.32 -3.66
C LEU A 84 5.55 -7.08 -2.99
N ALA A 85 4.70 -6.33 -3.69
CA ALA A 85 4.04 -5.16 -3.12
C ALA A 85 3.04 -5.53 -2.01
N GLU A 86 2.26 -6.61 -2.20
CA GLU A 86 1.35 -7.14 -1.19
C GLU A 86 2.11 -7.54 0.09
N ASP A 87 3.19 -8.31 -0.05
CA ASP A 87 4.03 -8.78 1.07
C ASP A 87 4.65 -7.61 1.86
N LEU A 88 5.11 -6.57 1.16
CA LEU A 88 5.68 -5.37 1.79
C LEU A 88 4.63 -4.55 2.53
N ILE A 89 3.40 -4.49 2.01
CA ILE A 89 2.33 -3.63 2.54
C ILE A 89 1.56 -4.32 3.68
N GLU A 90 1.44 -5.65 3.65
CA GLU A 90 0.69 -6.45 4.62
C GLU A 90 0.97 -6.10 6.11
N PRO A 91 2.23 -6.09 6.61
CA PRO A 91 2.49 -5.79 8.02
C PRO A 91 2.05 -4.37 8.42
N HIS A 92 2.13 -3.41 7.48
CA HIS A 92 1.67 -2.05 7.71
C HIS A 92 0.15 -1.95 7.75
N LEU A 93 -0.55 -2.69 6.89
CA LEU A 93 -2.02 -2.77 6.92
C LEU A 93 -2.53 -3.39 8.22
N ARG A 94 -1.90 -4.46 8.68
CA ARG A 94 -2.22 -5.11 9.96
C ARG A 94 -2.03 -4.18 11.15
N ARG A 95 -1.01 -3.31 11.13
CA ARG A 95 -0.85 -2.29 12.17
C ARG A 95 -1.93 -1.22 12.10
N ARG A 96 -2.26 -0.78 10.88
CA ARG A 96 -3.20 0.32 10.64
C ARG A 96 -4.64 -0.03 11.02
N VAL A 97 -5.08 -1.27 10.82
CA VAL A 97 -6.47 -1.69 11.12
C VAL A 97 -6.81 -1.61 12.61
N ASN A 98 -5.80 -1.71 13.48
CA ASN A 98 -5.94 -1.67 14.94
C ASN A 98 -5.82 -0.24 15.52
N GLN A 99 -5.61 0.78 14.68
CA GLN A 99 -5.50 2.16 15.14
C GLN A 99 -6.86 2.77 15.47
N PHE A 100 -6.96 3.42 16.63
CA PHE A 100 -8.12 4.19 17.02
C PHE A 100 -8.29 5.42 16.10
N GLY A 101 -9.53 5.69 15.69
CA GLY A 101 -9.88 6.85 14.85
C GLY A 101 -9.83 6.61 13.34
N LEU A 102 -9.57 5.37 12.88
CA LEU A 102 -9.68 5.03 11.47
C LEU A 102 -11.16 5.00 11.03
N GLN A 103 -11.46 5.57 9.86
CA GLN A 103 -12.80 5.51 9.29
C GLN A 103 -13.22 4.04 9.05
N ARG A 104 -14.45 3.68 9.45
CA ARG A 104 -14.99 2.31 9.36
C ARG A 104 -14.90 1.72 7.95
N GLU A 105 -15.15 2.53 6.93
CA GLU A 105 -15.06 2.12 5.52
C GLU A 105 -13.65 1.68 5.13
N LEU A 106 -12.64 2.45 5.55
CA LEU A 106 -11.24 2.11 5.30
C LEU A 106 -10.82 0.89 6.11
N GLN A 107 -11.28 0.76 7.36
CA GLN A 107 -11.04 -0.43 8.19
C GLN A 107 -11.60 -1.68 7.52
N ASN A 108 -12.84 -1.62 7.01
CA ASN A 108 -13.47 -2.72 6.28
C ASN A 108 -12.78 -3.03 4.95
N ALA A 109 -12.30 -2.00 4.23
CA ALA A 109 -11.51 -2.21 3.02
C ALA A 109 -10.20 -2.95 3.32
N ILE A 110 -9.49 -2.56 4.38
CA ILE A 110 -8.24 -3.23 4.80
C ILE A 110 -8.52 -4.68 5.22
N ARG A 111 -9.59 -4.94 5.98
CA ARG A 111 -9.98 -6.32 6.35
C ARG A 111 -10.26 -7.21 5.14
N ARG A 112 -10.94 -6.68 4.12
CA ARG A 112 -11.19 -7.39 2.85
C ARG A 112 -9.90 -7.73 2.11
N VAL A 113 -8.96 -6.77 2.02
CA VAL A 113 -7.66 -7.00 1.38
C VAL A 113 -6.85 -8.06 2.14
N LEU A 114 -6.83 -7.99 3.46
CA LEU A 114 -6.11 -8.95 4.32
C LEU A 114 -6.82 -10.31 4.48
N LYS A 115 -8.02 -10.48 3.91
CA LYS A 115 -8.88 -11.66 4.08
C LYS A 115 -9.03 -12.08 5.55
N ILE A 116 -9.15 -11.08 6.43
CA ILE A 116 -9.49 -11.33 7.83
C ILE A 116 -11.01 -11.53 7.84
N ASP A 117 -11.44 -12.78 7.70
CA ASP A 117 -12.81 -13.15 8.00
C ASP A 117 -13.00 -12.97 9.51
N GLU A 118 -13.81 -11.99 9.91
CA GLU A 118 -14.41 -12.01 11.24
C GLU A 118 -15.31 -13.26 11.28
N GLN A 119 -14.81 -14.37 11.82
CA GLN A 119 -15.69 -15.36 12.42
C GLN A 119 -16.44 -14.63 13.56
N PRO A 120 -17.78 -14.56 13.52
CA PRO A 120 -18.51 -14.08 14.68
C PRO A 120 -18.21 -15.05 15.82
N SER A 121 -17.54 -14.57 16.86
CA SER A 121 -17.42 -15.28 18.13
C SER A 121 -18.81 -15.42 18.74
N THR A 122 -19.52 -16.50 18.38
CA THR A 122 -20.64 -17.01 19.16
C THR A 122 -20.06 -17.73 20.37
N SER A 123 -19.71 -16.97 21.40
CA SER A 123 -19.63 -17.44 22.77
C SER A 123 -20.71 -16.70 23.56
N SER A 124 -21.82 -17.38 23.76
CA SER A 124 -22.95 -16.98 24.58
C SER A 124 -22.57 -16.78 26.05
N ALA A 125 -22.85 -15.60 26.62
CA ALA A 125 -23.33 -15.44 28.00
C ALA A 125 -23.70 -13.98 28.30
N GLY A 126 -25.01 -13.74 28.50
CA GLY A 126 -25.52 -12.93 29.61
C GLY A 126 -25.55 -11.39 29.54
N SER A 127 -26.78 -10.87 29.44
CA SER A 127 -27.32 -9.70 30.18
C SER A 127 -27.27 -8.29 29.56
N SER A 128 -28.49 -7.73 29.46
CA SER A 128 -28.96 -6.35 29.24
C SER A 128 -27.94 -5.19 29.31
N ASP A 129 -27.85 -4.41 28.24
CA ASP A 129 -28.49 -3.08 28.19
C ASP A 129 -28.39 -2.48 26.77
N LYS A 130 -29.53 -2.06 26.23
CA LYS A 130 -29.60 -1.32 24.94
C LYS A 130 -28.97 0.06 25.14
N LEU A 131 -27.70 0.22 24.79
CA LEU A 131 -27.14 1.54 24.55
C LEU A 131 -27.44 1.94 23.10
N GLU A 132 -28.27 2.96 22.92
CA GLU A 132 -28.66 3.46 21.60
C GLU A 132 -27.43 3.80 20.75
N SER A 133 -27.43 3.25 19.53
CA SER A 133 -26.44 3.56 18.51
C SER A 133 -26.45 5.05 18.19
N ARG A 134 -25.33 5.74 18.43
CA ARG A 134 -25.07 7.06 17.83
C ARG A 134 -25.10 6.93 16.31
N LYS A 135 -26.23 7.29 15.69
CA LYS A 135 -26.34 7.51 14.26
C LYS A 135 -25.45 8.71 13.92
N LEU A 136 -24.33 8.48 13.24
CA LEU A 136 -23.57 9.57 12.63
C LEU A 136 -24.40 10.06 11.44
N ALA A 137 -24.98 11.26 11.58
CA ALA A 137 -25.83 11.86 10.56
C ALA A 137 -25.05 11.97 9.23
N GLN A 138 -25.59 11.37 8.17
CA GLN A 138 -25.10 11.57 6.82
C GLN A 138 -25.44 12.99 6.36
N ARG A 139 -24.38 13.79 6.18
CA ARG A 139 -24.30 15.06 5.43
C ARG A 139 -25.37 16.11 5.75
N VAL A 140 -24.99 17.07 6.61
CA VAL A 140 -25.43 18.46 6.46
C VAL A 140 -24.18 19.33 6.27
N THR A 141 -23.98 19.77 5.03
CA THR A 141 -23.08 20.87 4.69
C THR A 141 -23.68 22.16 5.22
N GLN A 142 -23.21 22.66 6.36
CA GLN A 142 -23.22 24.10 6.61
C GLN A 142 -22.13 24.49 7.61
N ARG A 143 -21.07 25.10 7.08
CA ARG A 143 -20.21 26.01 7.82
C ARG A 143 -21.10 27.09 8.45
N ARG A 144 -21.10 27.21 9.78
CA ARG A 144 -20.91 28.49 10.49
C ARG A 144 -20.76 28.23 12.00
N ASN A 145 -19.64 28.71 12.51
CA ASN A 145 -19.27 28.75 13.91
C ASN A 145 -20.23 29.63 14.73
N VAL A 146 -20.14 29.44 16.06
CA VAL A 146 -20.62 30.29 17.16
C VAL A 146 -22.05 30.01 17.65
N LYS A 147 -22.13 29.27 18.78
CA LYS A 147 -23.06 29.46 19.93
C LYS A 147 -22.99 28.32 20.99
N HIS A 148 -21.84 27.65 21.15
CA HIS A 148 -21.74 26.52 22.09
C HIS A 148 -21.52 26.90 23.57
N SER A 149 -21.28 28.18 23.93
CA SER A 149 -21.04 28.55 25.34
C SER A 149 -22.32 28.87 26.15
N ILE A 150 -23.43 29.22 25.50
CA ILE A 150 -24.66 29.66 26.22
C ILE A 150 -25.55 28.46 26.62
N CYS A 151 -25.52 27.36 25.86
CA CYS A 151 -26.41 26.21 26.13
C CYS A 151 -25.97 25.39 27.35
N VAL A 152 -24.66 25.27 27.60
CA VAL A 152 -24.12 24.51 28.75
C VAL A 152 -24.36 25.23 30.08
N PHE A 153 -24.47 26.56 30.07
CA PHE A 153 -24.74 27.34 31.28
C PHE A 153 -26.21 27.25 31.71
N ASN A 154 -27.15 27.32 30.76
CA ASN A 154 -28.58 27.21 31.05
C ASN A 154 -29.00 25.79 31.51
N ALA A 155 -28.31 24.74 31.06
CA ALA A 155 -28.59 23.37 31.50
C ALA A 155 -28.19 23.11 32.97
N LYS A 156 -27.12 23.76 33.46
CA LYS A 156 -26.69 23.61 34.87
C LYS A 156 -27.60 24.35 35.86
N ILE A 157 -28.15 25.50 35.48
CA ILE A 157 -29.06 26.29 36.34
C ILE A 157 -30.42 25.59 36.50
N GLN A 158 -30.95 25.01 35.44
CA GLN A 158 -32.21 24.25 35.49
C GLN A 158 -32.10 22.98 36.36
N PHE A 159 -30.95 22.31 36.35
CA PHE A 159 -30.71 21.15 37.22
C PHE A 159 -30.62 21.56 38.71
N ALA A 160 -29.96 22.66 39.03
CA ALA A 160 -29.85 23.16 40.41
C ALA A 160 -31.20 23.61 41.00
N LEU A 161 -32.05 24.28 40.21
CA LEU A 161 -33.39 24.70 40.64
C LEU A 161 -34.36 23.52 40.81
N SER A 162 -34.18 22.44 40.04
CA SER A 162 -35.00 21.22 40.19
C SER A 162 -34.66 20.43 41.46
N VAL A 163 -33.41 20.44 41.89
CA VAL A 163 -32.97 19.78 43.13
C VAL A 163 -33.46 20.54 44.37
N LEU A 164 -33.43 21.88 44.36
CA LEU A 164 -33.92 22.70 45.48
C LEU A 164 -35.43 22.61 45.72
N LYS A 165 -36.24 22.39 44.66
CA LYS A 165 -37.70 22.19 44.79
C LYS A 165 -38.13 20.81 45.31
N LYS A 166 -37.20 19.87 45.48
CA LYS A 166 -37.49 18.52 46.03
C LYS A 166 -37.06 18.35 47.49
N CYS A 167 -36.50 19.38 48.13
CA CYS A 167 -36.00 19.34 49.51
C CYS A 167 -36.74 20.29 50.47
N VAL A 168 -37.91 20.83 50.07
CA VAL A 168 -38.91 21.48 50.95
C VAL A 168 -40.25 20.83 50.64
#